data_AF-A0A699U991-F1
#
_entry.id   AF-A0A699U991-F1
#
_cell.length_a   1.000
_cell.length_b   1.000
_cell.length_c   1.000
_cell.angle_alpha   90.00
_cell.angle_beta   90.00
_cell.angle_gamma   90.00
#
_symmetry.space_group_name_H-M   'P 1'
#
loop_
_entity.id
_entity.type
_entity.pdbx_description
1 polymer ?
#
loop_
_entity_poly.entity_id
_entity_poly.type
_entity_poly.pdbx_seq_one_letter_code
_entity_poly.pdbx_strand_id
1 'polypeptide(L)' 'KDIERLKHGESINVQDLETILYWEFGKFTSRDGESRESYYSRFYKMVNELVRNQCNVTNHQVNVQFLL' A
#
# COMPACT_ATOMS: atom_id res chain seq x y z
N LYS A 1 13.15 -0.86 9.50
CA LYS A 1 12.68 0.34 10.24
C LYS A 1 11.30 0.78 9.76
N ASP A 2 11.06 0.86 8.45
CA ASP A 2 9.76 1.35 7.93
C ASP A 2 8.62 0.30 7.94
N ILE A 3 8.93 -0.99 7.83
CA ILE A 3 7.93 -2.09 7.99
C ILE A 3 7.36 -2.14 9.42
N GLU A 4 8.14 -1.77 10.44
CA GLU A 4 7.65 -1.71 11.83
C GLU A 4 6.70 -0.54 12.06
N ARG A 5 6.96 0.61 11.41
CA ARG A 5 6.09 1.79 11.44
C ARG A 5 4.76 1.53 10.73
N LEU A 6 4.78 0.76 9.63
CA LEU A 6 3.60 0.28 8.91
C LEU A 6 2.67 -0.54 9.81
N LYS A 7 3.24 -1.42 10.64
CA LYS A 7 2.48 -2.22 11.62
C LYS A 7 1.88 -1.38 12.75
N HIS A 8 2.45 -0.21 13.03
CA HIS A 8 2.02 0.68 14.10
C HIS A 8 1.03 1.78 13.69
N GLY A 9 0.71 1.89 12.40
CA GLY A 9 -0.27 2.89 11.92
C GLY A 9 0.22 4.33 12.03
N GLU A 10 1.53 4.55 12.19
CA GLU A 10 2.12 5.89 12.08
C GLU A 10 1.98 6.40 10.63
N SER A 11 1.79 7.71 10.47
CA SER A 11 1.72 8.37 9.17
C SER A 11 3.05 8.22 8.42
N ILE A 12 3.16 7.14 7.65
CA ILE A 12 4.22 6.95 6.68
C ILE A 12 3.96 7.88 5.50
N ASN A 13 5.01 8.56 5.03
CA ASN A 13 4.96 9.42 3.85
C ASN A 13 4.50 8.59 2.64
N VAL A 14 3.68 9.17 1.78
CA VAL A 14 3.22 8.59 0.50
C VAL A 14 4.35 7.96 -0.29
N GLN A 15 5.48 8.66 -0.38
CA GLN A 15 6.65 8.19 -1.12
C GLN A 15 7.28 6.96 -0.48
N ASP A 16 7.34 6.92 0.85
CA ASP A 16 7.85 5.77 1.61
C ASP A 16 6.93 4.55 1.42
N LEU A 17 5.61 4.77 1.45
CA LEU A 17 4.61 3.74 1.26
C LEU A 17 4.58 3.19 -0.17
N GLU A 18 4.65 4.08 -1.15
CA GLU A 18 4.76 3.74 -2.57
C GLU A 18 6.03 2.92 -2.82
N THR A 19 7.17 3.35 -2.25
CA THR A 19 8.44 2.63 -2.34
C THR A 19 8.35 1.24 -1.70
N ILE A 20 7.74 1.11 -0.51
CA ILE A 20 7.53 -0.19 0.14
C ILE A 20 6.63 -1.09 -0.70
N LEU A 21 5.54 -0.56 -1.27
CA LEU A 21 4.59 -1.33 -2.07
C LEU A 21 5.19 -1.79 -3.40
N TYR A 22 5.97 -0.95 -4.09
CA TYR A 22 6.71 -1.38 -5.30
C TYR A 22 7.73 -2.47 -4.98
N TRP A 23 8.41 -2.37 -3.83
CA TRP A 23 9.34 -3.39 -3.38
C TRP A 23 8.64 -4.72 -3.05
N GLU A 24 7.52 -4.68 -2.32
CA GLU A 24 6.69 -5.85 -2.02
C GLU A 24 6.10 -6.46 -3.30
N PHE A 25 5.65 -5.63 -4.24
CA PHE A 25 5.18 -6.07 -5.56
C PHE A 25 6.29 -6.78 -6.35
N GLY A 26 7.52 -6.24 -6.35
CA GLY A 26 8.67 -6.87 -7.00
C GLY A 26 9.04 -8.24 -6.40
N LYS A 27 8.64 -8.50 -5.15
CA LYS A 27 8.78 -9.79 -4.47
C LYS A 27 7.52 -10.65 -4.51
N PHE A 28 6.44 -10.16 -5.11
CA PHE A 28 5.14 -10.81 -5.07
C PHE A 28 5.12 -11.98 -6.05
N THR A 29 5.49 -13.15 -5.56
CA THR A 29 5.40 -14.41 -6.31
C THR A 29 4.37 -15.33 -5.68
N SER A 30 3.89 -16.29 -6.46
CA SER A 30 3.11 -17.40 -5.93
C SER A 30 3.93 -18.17 -4.88
N ARG A 31 3.28 -18.58 -3.79
CA ARG A 31 3.88 -19.47 -2.79
C ARG A 31 3.73 -20.94 -3.23
N ASP A 32 4.62 -21.79 -2.74
CA ASP A 32 4.51 -23.22 -3.02
C ASP A 32 3.20 -23.78 -2.42
N GLY A 33 2.48 -24.59 -3.20
CA GLY A 33 1.16 -25.09 -2.84
C GLY A 33 0.04 -24.04 -2.78
N GLU A 34 0.27 -22.80 -3.23
CA GLU A 34 -0.76 -21.77 -3.25
C GLU A 34 -1.82 -22.05 -4.34
N SER A 35 -3.10 -22.02 -3.94
CA SER A 35 -4.19 -22.10 -4.91
C SER A 35 -4.31 -20.78 -5.69
N ARG A 36 -4.83 -20.88 -6.92
CA ARG A 36 -5.07 -19.70 -7.77
C ARG A 36 -5.94 -18.65 -7.07
N GLU A 37 -6.97 -19.07 -6.36
CA GLU A 37 -7.87 -18.18 -5.62
C GLU A 37 -7.15 -17.46 -4.48
N SER A 38 -6.28 -18.16 -3.75
CA SER A 38 -5.49 -17.57 -2.67
C SER A 38 -4.51 -16.52 -3.19
N TYR A 39 -3.84 -16.83 -4.32
CA TYR A 39 -2.96 -15.89 -5.02
C TYR A 39 -3.69 -14.60 -5.40
N TYR A 40 -4.83 -14.69 -6.08
CA TYR A 40 -5.58 -13.50 -6.50
C TYR A 40 -6.16 -12.75 -5.30
N SER A 41 -6.60 -13.43 -4.24
CA SER A 41 -7.09 -12.78 -3.02
C SER A 41 -6.01 -11.92 -2.36
N ARG A 42 -4.79 -12.44 -2.22
CA ARG A 42 -3.64 -11.68 -1.71
C ARG A 42 -3.29 -10.50 -2.62
N PHE A 43 -3.29 -10.73 -3.93
CA PHE A 43 -2.99 -9.69 -4.91
C PHE A 43 -4.00 -8.54 -4.83
N TYR A 44 -5.30 -8.85 -4.82
CA TYR A 44 -6.36 -7.84 -4.68
C TYR A 44 -6.25 -7.07 -3.38
N LYS A 45 -5.90 -7.72 -2.28
CA LYS A 45 -5.70 -7.04 -0.99
C LYS A 45 -4.57 -6.00 -1.07
N MET A 46 -3.43 -6.37 -1.65
CA MET A 46 -2.29 -5.47 -1.85
C MET A 46 -2.64 -4.25 -2.72
N VAL A 47 -3.35 -4.47 -3.83
CA VAL A 47 -3.78 -3.38 -4.73
C VAL A 47 -4.81 -2.47 -4.05
N ASN A 48 -5.74 -3.03 -3.29
CA ASN A 48 -6.73 -2.23 -2.55
C ASN A 48 -6.08 -1.35 -1.47
N GLU A 49 -5.03 -1.83 -0.82
CA GLU A 49 -4.24 -1.04 0.12
C GLU A 49 -3.53 0.12 -0.61
N LEU A 50 -2.90 -0.13 -1.76
CA LEU A 50 -2.27 0.91 -2.58
C LEU A 50 -3.28 2.01 -2.98
N VAL A 51 -4.43 1.62 -3.53
CA VAL A 51 -5.46 2.57 -4.00
C VAL A 51 -6.05 3.37 -2.84
N ARG A 52 -6.39 2.74 -1.71
CA ARG A 52 -6.89 3.47 -0.53
C ARG A 52 -5.88 4.49 -0.04
N ASN A 53 -4.61 4.12 -0.02
CA ASN A 53 -3.57 4.99 0.49
C ASN A 53 -3.33 6.17 -0.47
N GLN A 54 -3.29 5.94 -1.78
CA GLN A 54 -3.24 7.02 -2.78
C GLN A 54 -4.46 7.95 -2.68
N CYS A 55 -5.68 7.42 -2.56
CA CYS A 55 -6.89 8.23 -2.41
C CYS A 55 -6.88 9.06 -1.11
N ASN A 56 -6.42 8.50 0.01
CA ASN A 56 -6.31 9.24 1.27
C ASN A 56 -5.32 10.38 1.17
N VAL A 57 -4.22 10.17 0.46
CA VAL A 57 -3.20 11.19 0.19
C VAL A 57 -3.76 12.29 -0.68
N THR A 58 -4.40 11.96 -1.80
CA THR A 58 -5.01 12.99 -2.66
C THR A 58 -6.08 13.74 -1.90
N ASN A 59 -6.88 13.09 -1.06
CA ASN A 59 -7.87 13.76 -0.23
C ASN A 59 -7.24 14.69 0.81
N HIS A 60 -6.11 14.33 1.43
CA HIS A 60 -5.37 15.24 2.31
C HIS A 60 -4.70 16.38 1.53
N GLN A 61 -4.12 16.12 0.35
CA GLN A 61 -3.52 17.16 -0.50
C GLN A 61 -4.57 18.14 -1.04
N VAL A 62 -5.74 17.66 -1.46
CA VAL A 62 -6.83 18.48 -1.98
C VAL A 62 -7.49 19.29 -0.86
N ASN A 63 -7.54 18.76 0.38
CA ASN A 63 -8.02 19.55 1.54
C ASN A 63 -7.07 20.68 1.95
N VAL A 64 -5.77 20.60 1.62
CA VAL A 64 -4.82 21.71 1.86
C VAL A 64 -4.94 22.77 0.75
N GLN A 65 -5.28 22.36 -0.48
CA GLN A 65 -5.39 23.27 -1.62
C GLN A 65 -6.61 24.19 -1.59
N PHE A 66 -7.61 23.91 -0.74
CA PHE A 66 -8.83 24.72 -0.60
C PHE A 66 -8.79 25.74 0.56
N LEU A 67 -7.67 25.82 1.30
CA LEU A 67 -7.48 26.73 2.44
C LEU A 67 -6.54 27.91 2.14
N LEU A 68 -6.18 28.14 0.87
CA LEU A 68 -5.47 29.33 0.38
C LEU A 68 -6.33 30.05 -0.67
#